data_AF-A0A6I3MZN1-F1
#
_entry.id   AF-A0A6I3MZN1-F1
#
_cell.length_a   1.000
_cell.length_b   1.000
_cell.length_c   1.000
_cell.angle_alpha   90.00
_cell.angle_beta   90.00
_cell.angle_gamma   90.00
#
_symmetry.space_group_name_H-M   'P 1'
#
loop_
_entity.id
_entity.type
_entity.pdbx_description
1 polymer ?
#
loop_
_entity_poly.entity_id
_entity_poly.type
_entity_poly.pdbx_seq_one_letter_code
_entity_poly.pdbx_strand_id
1 'polypeptide(L)' 'MLCSHGDVIPDVLGLFERHGMTLLSWCDTRKGATARLEKADGVFATVDFWAPPSV' A
#
# COMPACT_ATOMS: atom_id res chain seq x y z
N MET A 1 -6.74 -8.05 6.68
CA MET A 1 -7.08 -7.35 5.42
C MET A 1 -7.85 -6.09 5.81
N LEU A 2 -7.48 -4.94 5.26
CA LEU A 2 -8.21 -3.68 5.43
C LEU A 2 -8.69 -3.23 4.05
N CYS A 3 -9.94 -2.79 3.95
CA CYS A 3 -10.51 -2.22 2.75
C CYS A 3 -10.83 -0.75 3.03
N SER A 4 -10.47 0.12 2.10
CA SER A 4 -10.70 1.56 2.23
C SER A 4 -10.95 2.18 0.85
N HIS A 5 -11.07 3.51 0.83
CA HIS A 5 -11.32 4.30 -0.36
C HIS A 5 -10.01 4.73 -1.03
N GLY A 6 -10.08 5.02 -2.34
CA GLY A 6 -8.92 5.37 -3.15
C GLY A 6 -8.30 6.73 -2.80
N ASP A 7 -8.99 7.57 -2.03
CA ASP A 7 -8.49 8.81 -1.44
C ASP A 7 -7.79 8.59 -0.10
N VAL A 8 -8.18 7.58 0.68
CA VAL A 8 -7.57 7.29 2.00
C VAL A 8 -6.29 6.48 1.89
N ILE A 9 -6.23 5.50 0.98
CA ILE A 9 -5.07 4.59 0.85
C ILE A 9 -3.77 5.36 0.57
N PRO A 10 -3.70 6.32 -0.38
CA PRO A 10 -2.47 7.06 -0.65
C PRO A 10 -1.97 7.85 0.57
N ASP A 11 -2.88 8.47 1.33
CA ASP A 11 -2.51 9.26 2.52
C ASP A 11 -1.91 8.39 3.62
N VAL A 12 -2.46 7.20 3.84
CA VAL A 12 -1.94 6.23 4.81
C VAL A 12 -0.57 5.71 4.38
N LEU A 13 -0.41 5.36 3.10
CA LEU A 13 0.89 4.89 2.58
C LEU A 13 1.94 5.99 2.63
N GLY A 14 1.58 7.23 2.31
CA GLY A 14 2.47 8.40 2.45
C GLY A 14 2.87 8.67 3.90
N LEU A 15 1.99 8.39 4.87
CA LEU A 15 2.37 8.44 6.29
C LEU A 15 3.44 7.39 6.61
N PHE A 16 3.25 6.14 6.19
CA PHE A 16 4.24 5.09 6.41
C PHE A 16 5.57 5.37 5.69
N GLU A 17 5.53 5.93 4.49
CA GLU A 17 6.73 6.34 3.75
C GLU A 17 7.55 7.39 4.53
N ARG A 18 6.87 8.41 5.10
CA ARG A 18 7.52 9.39 5.99
C ARG A 18 8.10 8.77 7.26
N HIS A 19 7.65 7.57 7.64
CA HIS A 19 8.17 6.80 8.77
C HIS A 19 9.18 5.72 8.36
N GLY A 20 9.68 5.76 7.11
CA GLY A 20 10.77 4.91 6.65
C GLY A 20 10.35 3.66 5.87
N MET A 21 9.06 3.50 5.56
CA MET A 21 8.60 2.46 4.65
C MET A 21 8.98 2.82 3.20
N THR A 22 9.40 1.84 2.40
CA THR A 22 9.77 2.06 1.00
C THR A 22 8.67 1.59 0.04
N LEU A 23 8.28 2.43 -0.93
CA LEU A 23 7.40 2.03 -2.02
C LEU A 23 8.21 1.29 -3.11
N LEU A 24 7.86 0.04 -3.39
CA LEU A 24 8.55 -0.77 -4.40
C LEU A 24 7.98 -0.58 -5.81
N SER A 25 6.75 -0.09 -5.92
CA SER A 25 6.08 0.16 -7.20
C SER A 25 5.17 1.39 -7.12
N TRP A 26 4.70 1.83 -8.29
CA TRP A 26 3.74 2.93 -8.41
C TRP A 26 2.45 2.63 -7.63
N CYS A 27 1.92 3.65 -6.95
CA CYS A 27 0.69 3.54 -6.19
C CYS A 27 -0.52 3.31 -7.10
N ASP A 28 -0.96 2.06 -7.21
CA ASP A 28 -2.14 1.68 -7.98
C ASP A 28 -3.41 2.04 -7.20
N THR A 29 -4.13 3.04 -7.69
CA THR A 29 -5.37 3.55 -7.09
C THR A 29 -6.64 3.01 -7.74
N ARG A 30 -6.52 2.03 -8.66
CA ARG A 30 -7.68 1.39 -9.28
C ARG A 30 -8.52 0.66 -8.21
N LYS A 31 -9.85 0.69 -8.37
CA LYS A 31 -10.75 -0.04 -7.48
C LYS A 31 -10.41 -1.53 -7.49
N GLY A 32 -10.26 -2.11 -6.30
CA GLY A 32 -9.91 -3.52 -6.12
C GLY A 32 -8.41 -3.81 -6.15
N ALA A 33 -7.54 -2.82 -6.41
CA ALA A 33 -6.11 -2.97 -6.23
C ALA A 33 -5.78 -3.20 -4.75
N THR A 34 -4.72 -3.96 -4.47
CA THR A 34 -4.31 -4.30 -3.10
C THR A 34 -2.88 -3.84 -2.86
N ALA A 35 -2.68 -2.99 -1.86
CA ALA A 35 -1.36 -2.71 -1.33
C ALA A 35 -0.97 -3.82 -0.34
N ARG A 36 0.15 -4.50 -0.62
CA ARG A 36 0.73 -5.52 0.26
C ARG A 36 1.91 -4.90 0.98
N LEU A 37 1.77 -4.76 2.30
CA LEU A 37 2.81 -4.24 3.17
C LEU A 37 3.60 -5.40 3.77
N GLU A 38 4.92 -5.34 3.70
CA GLU A 38 5.79 -6.26 4.43
C GLU A 38 6.32 -5.60 5.69
N LYS A 39 6.39 -6.42 6.75
CA LYS A 39 6.83 -6.00 8.07
C LYS A 39 8.15 -6.66 8.38
N ALA A 40 9.14 -5.87 8.79
CA ALA A 40 10.43 -6.34 9.29
C ALA A 40 10.67 -5.72 10.67
N ASP A 41 11.15 -6.49 11.64
CA ASP A 41 11.50 -6.01 12.99
C ASP A 41 10.42 -5.15 13.68
N GLY A 42 9.15 -5.49 13.45
CA GLY A 42 8.05 -4.78 14.10
C GLY A 42 7.59 -3.49 13.38
N VAL A 43 8.21 -3.12 12.26
CA VAL A 43 7.86 -1.93 11.46
C VAL A 43 7.49 -2.29 10.02
N PHE A 44 6.59 -1.52 9.41
CA PHE A 44 6.29 -1.66 7.99
C PHE A 44 7.48 -1.15 7.17
N ALA A 45 8.11 -2.05 6.41
CA ALA A 45 9.39 -1.79 5.75
C ALA A 45 9.21 -1.52 4.25
N THR A 46 8.32 -2.27 3.59
CA THR A 46 8.06 -2.12 2.15
C THR A 46 6.59 -2.23 1.82
N VAL A 47 6.21 -1.68 0.67
CA VAL A 47 4.89 -1.90 0.07
C VAL A 47 5.01 -2.20 -1.43
N ASP A 48 4.29 -3.24 -1.87
CA ASP A 48 4.04 -3.58 -3.27
C ASP A 48 2.55 -3.50 -3.60
N PHE A 49 2.21 -3.35 -4.89
CA PHE A 49 0.82 -3.24 -5.34
C PHE A 49 0.45 -4.39 -6.26
N TRP A 50 -0.60 -5.10 -5.88
CA TRP A 50 -1.24 -6.10 -6.73
C TRP A 50 -2.39 -5.45 -7.48
N ALA A 51 -2.39 -5.69 -8.80
CA ALA A 51 -3.45 -5.22 -9.67
C ALA A 51 -4.81 -5.76 -9.19
N PRO A 52 -5.91 -5.03 -9.47
CA PRO A 52 -7.25 -5.57 -9.25
C PRO A 52 -7.41 -6.92 -9.96
N PRO A 53 -8.16 -7.86 -9.38
CA PRO A 53 -8.47 -9.10 -10.09
C PRO A 53 -9.16 -8.78 -11.42
N SER A 54 -8.71 -9.42 -12.50
CA SER A 54 -9.44 -9.44 -13.75
C SER A 54 -10.74 -10.22 -13.53
N VAL A 55 -11.87 -9.56 -13.73
CA VAL A 55 -13.20 -10.19 -13.71
C VAL A 55 -13.27 -11.30 -14.74
#